data_AF-A0A2S8AGV4-F1
#
_entry.id   AF-A0A2S8AGV4-F1
#
_cell.length_a   1.000
_cell.length_b   1.000
_cell.length_c   1.000
_cell.angle_alpha   90.00
_cell.angle_beta   90.00
_cell.angle_gamma   90.00
#
_symmetry.space_group_name_H-M   'P 1'
#
loop_
_entity.id
_entity.type
_entity.pdbx_description
1 polymer ?
#
loop_
_entity_poly.entity_id
_entity_poly.type
_entity_poly.pdbx_seq_one_letter_code
_entity_poly.pdbx_strand_id
1 'polypeptide(L)'
;MKNLKKKADFFWMKKKEIINTSMNNIDLYPYQNLSLSDMEEEIWKEVFGYEGYLSVSNKGRVKSLARSYTNGRGFSFKEERILRQKIGKDGLTFVISVDGIRHNHITARIVYSTFIKSLPDFKKKQLFILHKDNDNLNNNVDNLFLANRSQVMKHYFKSGIITPNFHTHSEEAKKNFRTSRYKPVSQYTLEGKYLRTYKNIKEAAVHLGISPSSISVALQGKTGYAKGYLWGEAKEEPSDIPPFIMPSLGTVISKYDKSGKHISNFESIRQAERITGVNRNCIRKCLLGKRLTAGGYIWKEADKKTTEQ
;
A
#
# COMPACT_ATOMS: atom_id res chain seq x y z
N MET A 1 5.13 8.82 7.16
CA MET A 1 4.70 7.41 7.33
C MET A 1 5.22 6.74 8.61
N LYS A 2 6.44 7.03 9.09
CA LYS A 2 6.98 6.44 10.34
C LYS A 2 6.24 6.88 11.63
N ASN A 3 5.70 8.10 11.70
CA ASN A 3 5.01 8.61 12.90
C ASN A 3 3.56 8.12 13.09
N LEU A 4 2.86 7.75 12.00
CA LEU A 4 1.50 7.19 12.08
C LEU A 4 1.49 5.74 12.57
N LYS A 5 2.52 4.94 12.24
CA LYS A 5 2.72 3.60 12.81
C LYS A 5 2.92 3.68 14.33
N LYS A 6 3.82 4.55 14.81
CA LYS A 6 4.10 4.72 16.24
C LYS A 6 2.88 5.09 17.10
N LYS A 7 1.95 5.93 16.61
CA LYS A 7 0.73 6.29 17.36
C LYS A 7 -0.34 5.21 17.33
N ALA A 8 -0.50 4.49 16.21
CA ALA A 8 -1.40 3.34 16.14
C ALA A 8 -0.90 2.21 17.04
N ASP A 9 0.41 1.96 17.06
CA ASP A 9 1.07 1.00 17.94
C ASP A 9 0.91 1.40 19.43
N PHE A 10 0.91 2.70 19.75
CA PHE A 10 0.69 3.22 21.11
C PHE A 10 -0.74 2.98 21.63
N PHE A 11 -1.77 3.24 20.81
CA PHE A 11 -3.16 2.91 21.18
C PHE A 11 -3.35 1.39 21.35
N TRP A 12 -2.68 0.60 20.52
CA TRP A 12 -2.70 -0.86 20.60
C TRP A 12 -1.98 -1.40 21.86
N MET A 13 -0.87 -0.77 22.26
CA MET A 13 -0.13 -1.11 23.49
C MET A 13 -0.89 -0.72 24.76
N LYS A 14 -1.44 0.50 24.84
CA LYS A 14 -2.24 0.94 26.01
C LYS A 14 -3.46 0.05 26.23
N LYS A 15 -4.08 -0.45 25.16
CA LYS A 15 -5.24 -1.35 25.25
C LYS A 15 -4.85 -2.76 25.70
N LYS A 16 -3.67 -3.26 25.32
CA LYS A 16 -3.09 -4.50 25.87
C LYS A 16 -2.75 -4.39 27.35
N GLU A 17 -2.26 -3.25 27.81
CA GLU A 17 -2.03 -2.99 29.24
C GLU A 17 -3.35 -3.00 30.01
N ILE A 18 -4.41 -2.34 29.51
CA ILE A 18 -5.74 -2.37 30.16
C ILE A 18 -6.30 -3.81 30.26
N ILE A 19 -6.11 -4.63 29.21
CA ILE A 19 -6.51 -6.04 29.19
C ILE A 19 -5.74 -6.88 30.23
N ASN A 20 -4.49 -6.54 30.53
CA ASN A 20 -3.68 -7.27 31.52
C ASN A 20 -3.93 -6.82 32.97
N THR A 21 -4.42 -5.60 33.20
CA THR A 21 -4.59 -5.05 34.55
C THR A 21 -5.94 -5.40 35.19
N SER A 22 -6.94 -5.88 34.42
CA SER A 22 -8.23 -6.32 34.97
C SER A 22 -8.35 -7.85 35.05
N MET A 23 -7.60 -8.48 35.95
CA MET A 23 -7.88 -9.84 36.43
C MET A 23 -9.05 -9.83 37.43
N ASN A 24 -10.22 -9.39 36.96
CA ASN A 24 -11.52 -9.68 37.57
C ASN A 24 -12.49 -9.96 36.42
N ASN A 25 -13.14 -11.11 36.47
CA ASN A 25 -13.95 -11.74 35.43
C ASN A 25 -15.16 -10.88 34.97
N ILE A 26 -14.92 -9.84 34.18
CA ILE A 26 -15.95 -9.13 33.43
C ILE A 26 -15.50 -9.13 31.97
N ASP A 27 -16.25 -9.86 31.13
CA ASP A 27 -16.10 -9.77 29.68
C ASP A 27 -16.36 -8.32 29.25
N LEU A 28 -15.31 -7.57 28.95
CA LEU A 28 -15.40 -6.16 28.55
C LEU A 28 -16.15 -5.99 27.22
N TYR A 29 -16.10 -7.00 26.35
CA TYR A 29 -16.78 -7.02 25.07
C TYR A 29 -17.59 -8.31 24.86
N PRO A 30 -18.75 -8.24 24.19
CA PRO A 30 -19.60 -9.41 23.94
C PRO A 30 -18.88 -10.62 23.31
N TYR A 31 -17.89 -10.40 22.42
CA TYR A 31 -17.19 -11.49 21.75
C TYR A 31 -16.36 -12.39 22.68
N GLN A 32 -16.08 -11.93 23.90
CA GLN A 32 -15.31 -12.68 24.90
C GLN A 32 -16.19 -13.73 25.59
N ASN A 33 -17.50 -13.48 25.70
CA ASN A 33 -18.46 -14.42 26.26
C ASN A 33 -18.74 -15.55 25.25
N LEU A 34 -18.20 -16.73 25.53
CA LEU A 34 -18.38 -17.94 24.72
C LEU A 34 -19.52 -18.85 25.18
N SER A 35 -20.28 -18.45 26.19
CA SER A 35 -21.49 -19.16 26.60
C SER A 35 -22.55 -19.13 25.50
N LEU A 36 -23.27 -20.24 25.35
CA LEU A 36 -24.42 -20.33 24.45
C LEU A 36 -25.62 -19.53 24.97
N SER A 37 -25.66 -19.21 26.27
CA SER A 37 -26.67 -18.35 26.86
C SER A 37 -26.66 -16.96 26.23
N ASP A 38 -27.85 -16.45 25.96
CA ASP A 38 -28.02 -15.13 25.38
C ASP A 38 -27.71 -14.03 26.41
N MET A 39 -27.13 -12.94 25.92
CA MET A 39 -26.98 -11.71 26.70
C MET A 39 -28.29 -10.93 26.68
N GLU A 40 -28.42 -9.96 27.58
CA GLU A 40 -29.58 -9.06 27.61
C GLU A 40 -29.76 -8.35 26.24
N GLU A 41 -31.00 -8.44 25.72
CA GLU A 41 -31.42 -7.90 24.41
C GLU A 41 -30.58 -8.39 23.22
N GLU A 42 -30.02 -9.59 23.33
CA GLU A 42 -29.30 -10.19 22.22
C GLU A 42 -30.24 -10.87 21.24
N ILE A 43 -30.07 -10.53 19.96
CA ILE A 43 -30.86 -11.07 18.86
C ILE A 43 -29.90 -11.76 17.91
N TRP A 44 -30.18 -13.02 17.57
CA TRP A 44 -29.42 -13.81 16.60
C TRP A 44 -30.12 -13.84 15.25
N LYS A 45 -29.33 -13.73 14.17
CA LYS A 45 -29.80 -13.94 12.79
C LYS A 45 -28.83 -14.83 12.04
N GLU A 46 -29.35 -15.67 11.16
CA GLU A 46 -28.52 -16.41 10.21
C GLU A 46 -27.80 -15.47 9.24
N VAL A 47 -26.61 -15.87 8.81
CA VAL A 47 -25.80 -15.09 7.88
C VAL A 47 -26.10 -15.57 6.46
N PHE A 48 -26.52 -14.64 5.59
CA PHE A 48 -26.79 -14.94 4.18
C PHE A 48 -25.56 -15.57 3.48
N GLY A 49 -25.77 -16.68 2.78
CA GLY A 49 -24.72 -17.50 2.16
C GLY A 49 -23.99 -18.45 3.11
N TYR A 50 -24.45 -18.55 4.36
CA TYR A 50 -23.96 -19.47 5.40
C TYR A 50 -25.13 -20.11 6.17
N GLU A 51 -26.29 -20.24 5.52
CA GLU A 51 -27.51 -20.84 6.07
C GLU A 51 -27.21 -22.24 6.63
N GLY A 52 -27.64 -22.52 7.86
CA GLY A 52 -27.31 -23.77 8.56
C GLY A 52 -25.86 -23.91 9.05
N TYR A 53 -24.96 -22.98 8.71
CA TYR A 53 -23.57 -22.98 9.19
C TYR A 53 -23.31 -21.91 10.25
N LEU A 54 -23.89 -20.72 10.11
CA LEU A 54 -23.49 -19.53 10.86
C LEU A 54 -24.66 -18.61 11.19
N SER A 55 -24.71 -18.19 12.46
CA SER A 55 -25.50 -17.04 12.89
C SER A 55 -24.62 -16.00 13.59
N VAL A 56 -25.08 -14.76 13.60
CA VAL A 56 -24.40 -13.62 14.22
C VAL A 56 -25.40 -12.83 15.04
N SER A 57 -24.96 -12.29 16.17
CA SER A 57 -25.80 -11.47 17.03
C SER A 57 -25.68 -9.98 16.76
N ASN A 58 -26.72 -9.21 17.12
CA ASN A 58 -26.69 -7.74 17.10
C ASN A 58 -25.59 -7.14 17.99
N LYS A 59 -25.08 -7.88 18.98
CA LYS A 59 -23.96 -7.49 19.85
C LYS A 59 -22.58 -7.86 19.27
N GLY A 60 -22.55 -8.56 18.13
CA GLY A 60 -21.33 -8.94 17.43
C GLY A 60 -20.71 -10.28 17.88
N ARG A 61 -21.47 -11.13 18.59
CA ARG A 61 -21.07 -12.53 18.83
C ARG A 61 -21.37 -13.37 17.58
N VAL A 62 -20.61 -14.44 17.40
CA VAL A 62 -20.69 -15.29 16.20
C VAL A 62 -20.89 -16.73 16.63
N LYS A 63 -21.94 -17.39 16.14
CA LYS A 63 -22.33 -18.74 16.54
C LYS A 63 -22.24 -19.68 15.34
N SER A 64 -21.49 -20.77 15.49
CA SER A 64 -21.50 -21.88 14.55
C SER A 64 -22.66 -22.78 14.92
N LEU A 65 -23.58 -23.01 13.98
CA LEU A 65 -24.79 -23.81 14.22
C LEU A 65 -24.49 -25.31 14.33
N ALA A 66 -25.32 -26.04 15.05
CA ALA A 66 -25.22 -27.50 15.12
C ALA A 66 -25.59 -28.11 13.76
N ARG A 67 -24.85 -29.12 13.31
CA ARG A 67 -25.08 -29.76 11.99
C ARG A 67 -24.41 -31.11 11.85
N SER A 68 -25.06 -31.99 11.10
CA SER A 68 -24.49 -33.25 10.62
C SER A 68 -23.74 -33.01 9.31
N TYR A 69 -22.62 -33.69 9.13
CA TYR A 69 -21.83 -33.64 7.90
C TYR A 69 -21.13 -34.98 7.66
N THR A 70 -20.91 -35.31 6.40
CA THR A 70 -20.15 -36.50 6.02
C THR A 70 -18.71 -36.10 5.74
N ASN A 71 -17.76 -36.85 6.28
CA ASN A 71 -16.35 -36.72 5.99
C ASN A 71 -15.80 -38.06 5.48
N GLY A 72 -14.50 -38.12 5.13
CA GLY A 72 -13.87 -39.35 4.64
C GLY A 72 -13.86 -40.53 5.64
N ARG A 73 -14.35 -40.34 6.87
CA ARG A 73 -14.51 -41.37 7.91
C ARG A 73 -15.98 -41.70 8.20
N GLY A 74 -16.93 -41.12 7.47
CA GLY A 74 -18.37 -41.35 7.63
C GLY A 74 -19.14 -40.13 8.15
N PHE A 75 -20.30 -40.39 8.73
CA PHE A 75 -21.17 -39.35 9.31
C PHE A 75 -20.56 -38.80 10.60
N SER A 76 -20.60 -37.49 10.76
CA SER A 76 -20.12 -36.79 11.95
C SER A 76 -21.09 -35.67 12.32
N PHE A 77 -21.19 -35.38 13.60
CA PHE A 77 -21.99 -34.28 14.12
C PHE A 77 -21.08 -33.18 14.66
N LYS A 78 -21.47 -31.94 14.46
CA LYS A 78 -20.82 -30.77 15.03
C LYS A 78 -21.82 -30.05 15.90
N GLU A 79 -21.51 -29.92 17.18
CA GLU A 79 -22.30 -29.15 18.12
C GLU A 79 -22.24 -27.65 17.83
N GLU A 80 -23.30 -26.95 18.24
CA GLU A 80 -23.29 -25.51 18.19
C GLU A 80 -22.31 -24.92 19.21
N ARG A 81 -21.71 -23.78 18.86
CA ARG A 81 -20.81 -23.06 19.77
C ARG A 81 -20.62 -21.62 19.33
N ILE A 82 -20.33 -20.75 20.31
CA ILE A 82 -19.83 -19.41 20.01
C ILE A 82 -18.38 -19.53 19.50
N LEU A 83 -18.13 -18.94 18.33
CA LEU A 83 -16.82 -18.94 17.70
C LEU A 83 -15.92 -17.90 18.36
N ARG A 84 -14.71 -18.33 18.72
CA ARG A 84 -13.64 -17.42 19.16
C ARG A 84 -13.27 -16.47 18.04
N GLN A 85 -13.24 -15.18 18.36
CA GLN A 85 -12.81 -14.12 17.46
C GLN A 85 -11.39 -13.69 17.82
N LYS A 86 -10.58 -13.33 16.82
CA LYS A 86 -9.20 -12.88 16.96
C LYS A 86 -9.09 -11.42 16.56
N ILE A 87 -8.33 -10.66 17.35
CA ILE A 87 -7.99 -9.28 17.03
C ILE A 87 -6.99 -9.29 15.86
N GLY A 88 -7.42 -8.79 14.71
CA GLY A 88 -6.60 -8.57 13.52
C GLY A 88 -6.26 -7.10 13.31
N LYS A 89 -5.62 -6.81 12.18
CA LYS A 89 -5.25 -5.44 11.78
C LYS A 89 -6.46 -4.52 11.61
N ASP A 90 -7.54 -5.06 11.06
CA ASP A 90 -8.74 -4.30 10.67
C ASP A 90 -9.92 -4.50 11.64
N GLY A 91 -9.66 -5.06 12.84
CA GLY A 91 -10.67 -5.36 13.86
C GLY A 91 -10.79 -6.85 14.16
N LEU A 92 -11.93 -7.26 14.75
CA LEU A 92 -12.19 -8.66 15.07
C LEU A 92 -12.42 -9.50 13.80
N THR A 93 -11.84 -10.70 13.81
CA THR A 93 -11.95 -11.68 12.74
C THR A 93 -12.28 -13.06 13.29
N PHE A 94 -12.95 -13.89 12.50
CA PHE A 94 -13.22 -15.28 12.86
C PHE A 94 -13.10 -16.18 11.64
N VAL A 95 -12.89 -17.47 11.91
CA VAL A 95 -12.78 -18.48 10.86
C VAL A 95 -13.88 -19.51 11.01
N ILE A 96 -14.60 -19.78 9.92
CA ILE A 96 -15.57 -20.86 9.81
C ILE A 96 -15.16 -21.82 8.70
N SER A 97 -15.48 -23.11 8.87
CA SER A 97 -15.32 -24.13 7.84
C SER A 97 -16.69 -24.48 7.27
N VAL A 98 -16.83 -24.37 5.95
CA VAL A 98 -18.01 -24.75 5.17
C VAL A 98 -17.51 -25.76 4.14
N ASP A 99 -18.06 -26.98 4.17
CA ASP A 99 -17.71 -28.08 3.25
C ASP A 99 -16.20 -28.33 3.12
N GLY A 100 -15.51 -28.31 4.28
CA GLY A 100 -14.06 -28.50 4.37
C GLY A 100 -13.21 -27.28 3.99
N ILE A 101 -13.81 -26.22 3.46
CA ILE A 101 -13.12 -24.98 3.07
C ILE A 101 -13.17 -23.98 4.22
N ARG A 102 -12.01 -23.39 4.56
CA ARG A 102 -11.90 -22.38 5.62
C ARG A 102 -12.12 -20.99 5.07
N HIS A 103 -13.07 -20.26 5.65
CA HIS A 103 -13.38 -18.87 5.34
C HIS A 103 -13.02 -17.97 6.52
N ASN A 104 -12.32 -16.87 6.26
CA ASN A 104 -11.97 -15.86 7.26
C ASN A 104 -12.82 -14.61 7.02
N HIS A 105 -13.49 -14.13 8.06
CA HIS A 105 -14.39 -12.98 8.01
C HIS A 105 -14.01 -11.92 9.03
N ILE A 106 -14.32 -10.67 8.69
CA ILE A 106 -14.28 -9.54 9.61
C ILE A 106 -15.67 -9.43 10.26
N THR A 107 -15.71 -9.45 11.59
CA THR A 107 -16.97 -9.47 12.36
C THR A 107 -17.86 -8.28 12.04
N ALA A 108 -17.31 -7.06 12.02
CA ALA A 108 -18.04 -5.85 11.67
C ALA A 108 -18.78 -5.97 10.32
N ARG A 109 -18.16 -6.64 9.33
CA ARG A 109 -18.77 -6.81 8.00
C ARG A 109 -19.97 -7.74 8.04
N ILE A 110 -19.85 -8.85 8.76
CA ILE A 110 -20.91 -9.84 8.90
C ILE A 110 -22.09 -9.26 9.69
N VAL A 111 -21.82 -8.60 10.84
CA VAL A 111 -22.88 -7.95 11.63
C VAL A 111 -23.63 -6.90 10.79
N TYR A 112 -22.90 -6.00 10.13
CA TYR A 112 -23.50 -4.96 9.29
C TYR A 112 -24.32 -5.55 8.14
N SER A 113 -23.78 -6.57 7.45
CA SER A 113 -24.48 -7.18 6.31
C SER A 113 -25.76 -7.89 6.73
N THR A 114 -25.77 -8.47 7.93
CA THR A 114 -26.91 -9.24 8.45
C THR A 114 -28.00 -8.35 9.04
N PHE A 115 -27.64 -7.28 9.75
CA PHE A 115 -28.62 -6.47 10.49
C PHE A 115 -28.98 -5.14 9.81
N ILE A 116 -28.07 -4.52 9.05
CA ILE A 116 -28.26 -3.16 8.53
C ILE A 116 -28.55 -3.17 7.04
N LYS A 117 -27.65 -3.73 6.23
CA LYS A 117 -27.82 -3.75 4.77
C LYS A 117 -27.02 -4.87 4.15
N SER A 118 -27.72 -5.76 3.43
CA SER A 118 -27.08 -6.83 2.68
C SER A 118 -26.03 -6.27 1.72
N LEU A 119 -24.83 -6.87 1.76
CA LEU A 119 -23.70 -6.47 0.93
C LEU A 119 -23.52 -7.53 -0.18
N PRO A 120 -23.66 -7.17 -1.47
CA PRO A 120 -23.67 -8.13 -2.57
C PRO A 120 -22.32 -8.83 -2.80
N ASP A 121 -21.22 -8.32 -2.25
CA ASP A 121 -19.92 -9.00 -2.26
C ASP A 121 -19.11 -8.64 -1.01
N PHE A 122 -18.86 -9.64 -0.16
CA PHE A 122 -18.05 -9.51 1.04
C PHE A 122 -16.60 -9.06 0.74
N LYS A 123 -16.10 -9.25 -0.49
CA LYS A 123 -14.74 -8.94 -0.92
C LYS A 123 -14.57 -7.57 -1.59
N LYS A 124 -15.65 -6.87 -1.98
CA LYS A 124 -15.53 -5.53 -2.56
C LYS A 124 -15.09 -4.51 -1.49
N LYS A 125 -13.80 -4.16 -1.54
CA LYS A 125 -13.10 -3.24 -0.62
C LYS A 125 -13.48 -1.75 -0.77
N GLN A 126 -14.42 -1.40 -1.62
CA GLN A 126 -14.80 0.00 -1.83
C GLN A 126 -15.70 0.55 -0.71
N LEU A 127 -16.29 -0.32 0.10
CA LEU A 127 -17.16 0.04 1.21
C LEU A 127 -16.47 -0.27 2.55
N PHE A 128 -16.24 0.78 3.33
CA PHE A 128 -15.66 0.71 4.67
C PHE A 128 -16.80 0.66 5.70
N ILE A 129 -16.64 -0.19 6.71
CA ILE A 129 -17.54 -0.22 7.86
C ILE A 129 -16.74 0.32 9.02
N LEU A 130 -17.27 1.36 9.65
CA LEU A 130 -16.62 2.08 10.73
C LEU A 130 -17.45 1.97 12.00
N HIS A 131 -16.77 2.26 13.11
CA HIS A 131 -17.30 2.27 14.46
C HIS A 131 -17.50 3.72 14.90
N LYS A 132 -18.69 4.08 15.38
CA LYS A 132 -19.01 5.45 15.81
C LYS A 132 -18.10 5.91 16.96
N ASP A 133 -17.80 5.00 17.88
CA ASP A 133 -16.89 5.19 19.01
C ASP A 133 -15.39 5.06 18.66
N ASN A 134 -15.05 4.71 17.41
CA ASN A 134 -13.70 4.36 16.96
C ASN A 134 -13.07 3.13 17.65
N ASP A 135 -13.87 2.31 18.30
CA ASP A 135 -13.44 1.05 18.88
C ASP A 135 -13.78 -0.13 17.94
N ASN A 136 -12.75 -0.66 17.28
CA ASN A 136 -12.91 -1.78 16.35
C ASN A 136 -13.24 -3.14 17.00
N LEU A 137 -13.32 -3.20 18.34
CA LEU A 137 -13.76 -4.37 19.10
C LEU A 137 -15.25 -4.31 19.44
N ASN A 138 -15.85 -3.11 19.48
CA ASN A 138 -17.27 -2.91 19.77
C ASN A 138 -18.13 -3.11 18.51
N ASN A 139 -18.40 -4.37 18.18
CA ASN A 139 -19.15 -4.73 16.96
C ASN A 139 -20.67 -4.79 17.17
N ASN A 140 -21.21 -4.02 18.12
CA ASN A 140 -22.65 -3.83 18.26
C ASN A 140 -23.20 -3.15 16.99
N VAL A 141 -24.34 -3.63 16.48
CA VAL A 141 -25.01 -3.12 15.29
C VAL A 141 -25.18 -1.59 15.32
N ASP A 142 -25.56 -1.01 16.45
CA ASP A 142 -25.82 0.42 16.57
C ASP A 142 -24.54 1.26 16.52
N ASN A 143 -23.37 0.62 16.73
CA ASN A 143 -22.07 1.26 16.62
C ASN A 143 -21.52 1.22 15.19
N LEU A 144 -22.11 0.45 14.27
CA LEU A 144 -21.59 0.26 12.93
C LEU A 144 -22.26 1.19 11.91
N PHE A 145 -21.48 1.73 10.99
CA PHE A 145 -22.00 2.47 9.84
C PHE A 145 -21.13 2.31 8.60
N LEU A 146 -21.75 2.49 7.42
CA LEU A 146 -21.08 2.41 6.13
C LEU A 146 -20.46 3.76 5.77
N ALA A 147 -19.25 3.73 5.23
CA ALA A 147 -18.54 4.91 4.80
C ALA A 147 -17.77 4.65 3.48
N ASN A 148 -17.71 5.68 2.64
CA ASN A 148 -16.77 5.75 1.54
C ASN A 148 -15.42 6.35 1.98
N ARG A 149 -14.43 6.37 1.09
CA ARG A 149 -13.07 6.86 1.38
C ARG A 149 -13.05 8.30 1.94
N SER A 150 -13.91 9.19 1.44
CA SER A 150 -13.99 10.58 1.89
C SER A 150 -14.59 10.67 3.29
N GLN A 151 -15.66 9.94 3.55
CA GLN A 151 -16.31 9.87 4.86
C GLN A 151 -15.38 9.28 5.92
N VAL A 152 -14.61 8.24 5.60
CA VAL A 152 -13.59 7.68 6.50
C VAL A 152 -12.59 8.75 6.94
N MET A 153 -12.06 9.52 5.99
CA MET A 153 -11.09 10.57 6.31
C MET A 153 -11.70 11.67 7.18
N LYS A 154 -12.93 12.09 6.88
CA LYS A 154 -13.66 13.08 7.68
C LYS A 154 -13.90 12.59 9.11
N HIS A 155 -14.32 11.33 9.27
CA HIS A 155 -14.54 10.70 10.57
C HIS A 155 -13.26 10.69 11.40
N TYR A 156 -12.16 10.14 10.86
CA TYR A 156 -10.88 10.11 11.57
C TYR A 156 -10.29 11.48 11.88
N PHE A 157 -10.54 12.48 11.03
CA PHE A 157 -10.16 13.87 11.31
C PHE A 157 -11.00 14.44 12.46
N LYS A 158 -12.33 14.28 12.43
CA LYS A 158 -13.23 14.75 13.51
C LYS A 158 -12.93 14.07 14.85
N SER A 159 -12.55 12.79 14.81
CA SER A 159 -12.17 12.01 16.00
C SER A 159 -10.73 12.24 16.48
N GLY A 160 -9.95 13.11 15.83
CA GLY A 160 -8.57 13.41 16.22
C GLY A 160 -7.56 12.28 16.00
N ILE A 161 -7.96 11.18 15.37
CA ILE A 161 -7.09 10.04 15.03
C ILE A 161 -6.05 10.47 13.99
N ILE A 162 -6.49 11.28 13.02
CA ILE A 162 -5.63 11.83 11.98
C ILE A 162 -5.58 13.35 12.14
N THR A 163 -4.38 13.88 12.25
CA THR A 163 -4.13 15.32 12.08
C THR A 163 -3.66 15.61 10.65
N PRO A 164 -4.14 16.69 10.01
CA PRO A 164 -3.64 17.08 8.70
C PRO A 164 -2.18 17.45 8.83
N ASN A 165 -1.32 16.88 7.96
CA ASN A 165 0.11 17.18 7.95
C ASN A 165 0.40 18.69 7.91
N PHE A 166 -0.48 19.49 7.31
CA PHE A 166 -0.34 20.95 7.25
C PHE A 166 -0.21 21.62 8.62
N HIS A 167 -0.90 21.13 9.66
CA HIS A 167 -0.82 21.71 11.01
C HIS A 167 0.45 21.31 11.76
N THR A 168 1.12 20.23 11.32
CA THR A 168 2.37 19.74 11.93
C THR A 168 3.63 20.31 11.28
N HIS A 169 3.50 21.07 10.18
CA HIS A 169 4.61 21.74 9.53
C HIS A 169 4.94 23.07 10.22
N SER A 170 6.23 23.42 10.29
CA SER A 170 6.67 24.74 10.75
C SER A 170 6.05 25.85 9.90
N GLU A 171 5.90 27.05 10.46
CA GLU A 171 5.43 28.22 9.70
C GLU A 171 6.31 28.49 8.47
N GLU A 172 7.62 28.25 8.57
CA GLU A 172 8.56 28.32 7.46
C GLU A 172 8.18 27.36 6.31
N ALA A 173 7.85 26.10 6.63
CA ALA A 173 7.44 25.11 5.64
C ALA A 173 6.08 25.46 5.01
N LYS A 174 5.13 26.00 5.79
CA LYS A 174 3.84 26.50 5.28
C LYS A 174 4.04 27.69 4.33
N LYS A 175 4.90 28.64 4.71
CA LYS A 175 5.28 29.80 3.89
C LYS A 175 5.92 29.34 2.58
N ASN A 176 6.90 28.45 2.64
CA ASN A 176 7.56 27.88 1.46
C ASN A 176 6.58 27.11 0.55
N PHE A 177 5.63 26.37 1.10
CA PHE A 177 4.59 25.72 0.28
C PHE A 177 3.73 26.76 -0.46
N ARG A 178 3.35 27.87 0.19
CA ARG A 178 2.55 28.94 -0.42
C ARG A 178 3.31 29.71 -1.50
N THR A 179 4.61 29.94 -1.30
CA THR A 179 5.45 30.80 -2.17
C THR A 179 6.19 30.04 -3.27
N SER A 180 6.50 28.75 -3.10
CA SER A 180 7.28 27.95 -4.07
C SER A 180 6.70 27.95 -5.49
N ARG A 181 5.38 27.98 -5.62
CA ARG A 181 4.68 28.05 -6.92
C ARG A 181 4.84 29.39 -7.66
N TYR A 182 5.38 30.41 -7.00
CA TYR A 182 5.60 31.74 -7.56
C TYR A 182 7.09 32.06 -7.76
N LYS A 183 7.98 31.11 -7.46
CA LYS A 183 9.42 31.28 -7.68
C LYS A 183 9.75 31.23 -9.18
N PRO A 184 10.53 32.18 -9.71
CA PRO A 184 11.00 32.15 -11.09
C PRO A 184 11.90 30.94 -11.35
N VAL A 185 11.85 30.43 -12.59
CA VAL A 185 12.59 29.23 -13.00
C VAL A 185 13.26 29.45 -14.35
N SER A 186 14.51 28.99 -14.48
CA SER A 186 15.29 29.08 -15.71
C SER A 186 15.26 27.76 -16.48
N GLN A 187 15.14 27.88 -17.80
CA GLN A 187 15.14 26.78 -18.76
C GLN A 187 16.48 26.77 -19.52
N TYR A 188 17.02 25.57 -19.73
CA TYR A 188 18.29 25.36 -20.41
C TYR A 188 18.18 24.22 -21.43
N THR A 189 19.07 24.23 -22.42
CA THR A 189 19.24 23.08 -23.33
C THR A 189 19.80 21.85 -22.57
N LEU A 190 19.86 20.69 -23.20
CA LEU A 190 20.48 19.50 -22.59
C LEU A 190 21.99 19.64 -22.46
N GLU A 191 22.61 20.50 -23.27
CA GLU A 191 24.03 20.86 -23.17
C GLU A 191 24.28 21.85 -22.03
N GLY A 192 23.21 22.31 -21.35
CA GLY A 192 23.30 23.23 -20.22
C GLY A 192 23.33 24.70 -20.62
N LYS A 193 23.08 25.03 -21.90
CA LYS A 193 23.04 26.42 -22.37
C LYS A 193 21.77 27.13 -21.90
N TYR A 194 21.92 28.33 -21.34
CA TYR A 194 20.79 29.14 -20.91
C TYR A 194 19.88 29.52 -22.09
N LEU A 195 18.56 29.41 -21.88
CA LEU A 195 17.55 29.81 -22.86
C LEU A 195 16.72 31.00 -22.38
N ARG A 196 16.08 30.88 -21.22
CA ARG A 196 15.19 31.91 -20.66
C ARG A 196 14.81 31.64 -19.21
N THR A 197 14.25 32.66 -18.57
CA THR A 197 13.62 32.58 -17.25
C THR A 197 12.12 32.85 -17.38
N TYR A 198 11.31 32.03 -16.70
CA TYR A 198 9.87 32.23 -16.53
C TYR A 198 9.58 32.77 -15.14
N LYS A 199 8.50 33.55 -14.99
CA LYS A 199 8.04 34.08 -13.70
C LYS A 199 7.76 32.97 -12.70
N ASN A 200 7.32 31.80 -13.17
CA ASN A 200 7.14 30.60 -12.35
C ASN A 200 6.92 29.33 -13.20
N ILE A 201 6.90 28.19 -12.51
CA ILE A 201 6.65 26.88 -13.11
C ILE A 201 5.32 26.81 -13.88
N LYS A 202 4.26 27.53 -13.45
CA LYS A 202 2.96 27.47 -14.12
C LYS A 202 3.02 28.12 -15.50
N GLU A 203 3.68 29.27 -15.60
CA GLU A 203 3.90 29.94 -16.89
C GLU A 203 4.73 29.07 -17.85
N ALA A 204 5.84 28.50 -17.36
CA ALA A 204 6.68 27.59 -18.12
C ALA A 204 5.90 26.36 -18.62
N ALA A 205 5.06 25.78 -17.75
CA ALA A 205 4.24 24.62 -18.07
C ALA A 205 3.18 24.93 -19.15
N VAL A 206 2.53 26.09 -19.08
CA VAL A 206 1.58 26.56 -20.10
C VAL A 206 2.27 26.77 -21.44
N HIS A 207 3.42 27.46 -21.45
CA HIS A 207 4.18 27.72 -22.66
C HIS A 207 4.63 26.43 -23.37
N LEU A 208 4.96 25.39 -22.61
CA LEU A 208 5.45 24.11 -23.15
C LEU A 208 4.36 23.03 -23.32
N GLY A 209 3.12 23.31 -22.89
CA GLY A 209 2.03 22.34 -22.91
C GLY A 209 2.30 21.09 -22.06
N ILE A 210 2.94 21.25 -20.90
CA ILE A 210 3.27 20.14 -19.99
C ILE A 210 2.70 20.35 -18.58
N SER A 211 2.72 19.31 -17.75
CA SER A 211 2.32 19.44 -16.34
C SER A 211 3.36 20.26 -15.56
N PRO A 212 2.94 21.23 -14.72
CA PRO A 212 3.82 21.91 -13.76
C PRO A 212 4.61 20.93 -12.87
N SER A 213 4.01 19.77 -12.56
CA SER A 213 4.67 18.74 -11.77
C SER A 213 5.90 18.16 -12.47
N SER A 214 5.91 18.08 -13.81
CA SER A 214 7.07 17.57 -14.56
C SER A 214 8.29 18.47 -14.39
N ILE A 215 8.09 19.80 -14.46
CA ILE A 215 9.14 20.79 -14.22
C ILE A 215 9.59 20.75 -12.75
N SER A 216 8.65 20.65 -11.81
CA SER A 216 8.97 20.54 -10.37
C SER A 216 9.83 19.32 -10.04
N VAL A 217 9.55 18.16 -10.65
CA VAL A 217 10.34 16.93 -10.47
C VAL A 217 11.73 17.07 -11.10
N ALA A 218 11.85 17.78 -12.23
CA ALA A 218 13.13 18.08 -12.87
C ALA A 218 13.99 19.00 -11.99
N LEU A 219 13.42 20.07 -11.43
CA LEU A 219 14.09 20.98 -10.48
C LEU A 219 14.58 20.27 -9.22
N GLN A 220 13.88 19.22 -8.78
CA GLN A 220 14.30 18.37 -7.65
C GLN A 220 15.41 17.37 -8.01
N GLY A 221 15.86 17.34 -9.26
CA GLY A 221 16.89 16.41 -9.75
C GLY A 221 16.43 14.95 -9.87
N LYS A 222 15.14 14.66 -9.71
CA LYS A 222 14.63 13.27 -9.74
C LYS A 222 14.60 12.67 -11.14
N THR A 223 14.27 13.48 -12.14
CA THR A 223 14.33 13.10 -13.56
C THR A 223 15.50 13.75 -14.28
N GLY A 224 16.05 14.84 -13.73
CA GLY A 224 17.11 15.65 -14.34
C GLY A 224 16.65 16.57 -15.47
N TYR A 225 15.53 16.27 -16.16
CA TYR A 225 14.99 17.11 -17.23
C TYR A 225 13.45 17.01 -17.32
N ALA A 226 12.83 17.93 -18.07
CA ALA A 226 11.43 17.87 -18.48
C ALA A 226 11.27 18.43 -19.91
N LYS A 227 10.52 17.71 -20.75
CA LYS A 227 10.28 18.06 -22.17
C LYS A 227 11.56 18.30 -22.99
N GLY A 228 12.66 17.62 -22.63
CA GLY A 228 13.96 17.78 -23.29
C GLY A 228 14.75 19.01 -22.86
N TYR A 229 14.38 19.65 -21.74
CA TYR A 229 15.08 20.80 -21.19
C TYR A 229 15.52 20.54 -19.74
N LEU A 230 16.65 21.12 -19.38
CA LEU A 230 17.09 21.22 -18.00
C LEU A 230 16.40 22.42 -17.32
N TRP A 231 16.22 22.32 -16.00
CA TRP A 231 15.51 23.32 -15.21
C TRP A 231 16.30 23.68 -13.97
N GLY A 232 16.42 24.97 -13.69
CA GLY A 232 17.10 25.50 -12.50
C GLY A 232 16.27 26.59 -11.81
N GLU A 233 16.60 26.87 -10.55
CA GLU A 233 16.14 28.10 -9.89
C GLU A 233 16.71 29.31 -10.65
N ALA A 234 15.91 30.35 -10.83
CA ALA A 234 16.37 31.54 -11.51
C ALA A 234 17.45 32.26 -10.70
N LYS A 235 18.50 32.71 -11.41
CA LYS A 235 19.57 33.55 -10.88
C LYS A 235 19.44 34.97 -11.45
N GLU A 236 19.92 35.96 -10.69
CA GLU A 236 19.97 37.36 -11.14
C GLU A 236 20.82 37.52 -12.41
N GLU A 237 21.93 36.78 -12.46
CA GLU A 237 22.76 36.63 -13.64
C GLU A 237 22.67 35.18 -14.15
N PRO A 238 21.88 34.93 -15.21
CA PRO A 238 21.77 33.59 -15.78
C PRO A 238 23.07 33.17 -16.44
N SER A 239 23.58 32.00 -16.07
CA SER A 239 24.75 31.38 -16.65
C SER A 239 24.48 29.93 -17.04
N ASP A 240 25.28 29.42 -17.98
CA ASP A 240 25.22 28.03 -18.40
C ASP A 240 25.45 27.09 -17.20
N ILE A 241 24.80 25.94 -17.25
CA ILE A 241 24.89 24.88 -16.23
C ILE A 241 25.58 23.65 -16.82
N PRO A 242 26.03 22.70 -15.99
CA PRO A 242 26.57 21.44 -16.50
C PRO A 242 25.54 20.74 -17.41
N PRO A 243 26.00 20.11 -18.51
CA PRO A 243 25.12 19.38 -19.42
C PRO A 243 24.44 18.23 -18.70
N PHE A 244 23.29 17.82 -19.21
CA PHE A 244 22.59 16.64 -18.75
C PHE A 244 23.42 15.41 -19.10
N ILE A 245 24.06 14.82 -18.09
CA ILE A 245 24.68 13.51 -18.23
C ILE A 245 23.56 12.48 -18.09
N MET A 246 23.13 11.91 -19.22
CA MET A 246 22.37 10.66 -19.18
C MET A 246 23.16 9.67 -18.31
N PRO A 247 22.58 9.12 -17.23
CA PRO A 247 23.18 7.96 -16.57
C PRO A 247 23.44 6.94 -17.67
N SER A 248 24.70 6.54 -17.85
CA SER A 248 25.08 5.64 -18.93
C SER A 248 24.15 4.44 -18.89
N LEU A 249 23.34 4.28 -19.93
CA LEU A 249 22.26 3.30 -19.97
C LEU A 249 22.78 1.89 -20.32
N GLY A 250 24.03 1.62 -19.94
CA GLY A 250 24.67 0.34 -20.11
C GLY A 250 26.02 0.36 -19.43
N THR A 251 26.15 -0.40 -18.35
CA THR A 251 27.39 -1.12 -18.13
C THR A 251 27.72 -1.82 -19.44
N VAL A 252 28.93 -1.65 -19.96
CA VAL A 252 29.38 -2.45 -21.10
C VAL A 252 29.27 -3.91 -20.67
N ILE A 253 28.64 -4.75 -21.46
CA ILE A 253 28.47 -6.17 -21.14
C ILE A 253 29.21 -7.03 -22.14
N SER A 254 29.86 -8.06 -21.62
CA SER A 254 30.64 -9.02 -22.39
C SER A 254 29.86 -10.33 -22.48
N LYS A 255 29.79 -10.88 -23.69
CA LYS A 255 29.21 -12.19 -24.01
C LYS A 255 30.33 -13.21 -24.14
N TYR A 256 30.15 -14.37 -23.52
CA TYR A 256 31.08 -15.50 -23.53
C TYR A 256 30.36 -16.78 -23.96
N ASP A 257 31.12 -17.74 -24.50
CA ASP A 257 30.61 -19.09 -24.73
C ASP A 257 30.52 -19.90 -23.41
N LYS A 258 30.01 -21.14 -23.50
CA LYS A 258 29.86 -22.03 -22.33
C LYS A 258 31.19 -22.50 -21.74
N SER A 259 32.27 -22.45 -22.52
CA SER A 259 33.64 -22.72 -22.06
C SER A 259 34.31 -21.50 -21.41
N GLY A 260 33.63 -20.34 -21.40
CA GLY A 260 34.16 -19.10 -20.81
C GLY A 260 35.05 -18.29 -21.74
N LYS A 261 35.12 -18.62 -23.04
CA LYS A 261 35.85 -17.82 -24.04
C LYS A 261 35.04 -16.57 -24.37
N HIS A 262 35.72 -15.43 -24.40
CA HIS A 262 35.13 -14.15 -24.78
C HIS A 262 34.69 -14.15 -26.25
N ILE A 263 33.50 -13.61 -26.53
CA ILE A 263 32.93 -13.49 -27.88
C ILE A 263 32.83 -12.03 -28.32
N SER A 264 32.17 -11.16 -27.53
CA SER A 264 31.86 -9.78 -27.95
C SER A 264 31.48 -8.88 -26.77
N ASN A 265 31.69 -7.57 -26.93
CA ASN A 265 31.25 -6.54 -25.99
C ASN A 265 30.05 -5.76 -26.57
N PHE A 266 29.15 -5.32 -25.70
CA PHE A 266 28.01 -4.49 -26.05
C PHE A 266 27.95 -3.29 -25.11
N GLU A 267 27.71 -2.12 -25.66
CA GLU A 267 27.56 -0.85 -24.95
C GLU A 267 26.33 -0.82 -24.03
N SER A 268 25.36 -1.72 -24.25
CA SER A 268 24.22 -1.91 -23.34
C SER A 268 23.52 -3.25 -23.56
N ILE A 269 22.70 -3.65 -22.58
CA ILE A 269 21.79 -4.80 -22.70
C ILE A 269 20.83 -4.64 -23.89
N ARG A 270 20.42 -3.40 -24.21
CA ARG A 270 19.52 -3.14 -25.37
C ARG A 270 20.22 -3.39 -26.69
N GLN A 271 21.49 -3.02 -26.80
CA GLN A 271 22.29 -3.30 -27.99
C GLN A 271 22.50 -4.82 -28.14
N ALA A 272 22.81 -5.52 -27.03
CA ALA A 272 22.93 -6.97 -27.03
C ALA A 272 21.65 -7.68 -27.46
N GLU A 273 20.48 -7.26 -26.99
CA GLU A 273 19.19 -7.80 -27.41
C GLU A 273 18.96 -7.61 -28.92
N ARG A 274 19.25 -6.42 -29.46
CA ARG A 274 19.11 -6.12 -30.89
C ARG A 274 20.01 -6.99 -31.77
N ILE A 275 21.26 -7.20 -31.36
CA ILE A 275 22.26 -7.93 -32.17
C ILE A 275 22.09 -9.45 -32.01
N THR A 276 21.83 -9.92 -30.80
CA THR A 276 21.82 -11.37 -30.50
C THR A 276 20.44 -11.98 -30.49
N GLY A 277 19.38 -11.17 -30.50
CA GLY A 277 17.99 -11.62 -30.32
C GLY A 277 17.68 -12.12 -28.90
N VAL A 278 18.65 -12.10 -27.98
CA VAL A 278 18.48 -12.60 -26.62
C VAL A 278 17.74 -11.57 -25.77
N ASN A 279 16.63 -11.99 -25.17
CA ASN A 279 15.77 -11.11 -24.38
C ASN A 279 16.55 -10.38 -23.26
N ARG A 280 16.44 -9.05 -23.22
CA ARG A 280 17.15 -8.19 -22.26
C ARG A 280 16.90 -8.54 -20.79
N ASN A 281 15.72 -9.07 -20.45
CA ASN A 281 15.41 -9.47 -19.08
C ASN A 281 16.15 -10.73 -18.67
N CYS A 282 16.41 -11.64 -19.61
CA CYS A 282 17.21 -12.85 -19.38
C CYS A 282 18.69 -12.48 -19.21
N ILE A 283 19.22 -11.61 -20.08
CA ILE A 283 20.59 -11.06 -19.95
C ILE A 283 20.77 -10.40 -18.58
N ARG A 284 19.82 -9.55 -18.16
CA ARG A 284 19.84 -8.89 -16.85
C ARG A 284 19.82 -9.88 -15.68
N LYS A 285 19.07 -10.98 -15.77
CA LYS A 285 19.09 -12.03 -14.73
C LYS A 285 20.46 -12.72 -14.66
N CYS A 286 21.17 -12.85 -15.77
CA CYS A 286 22.54 -13.37 -15.78
C CYS A 286 23.54 -12.43 -15.11
N LEU A 287 23.48 -11.13 -15.42
CA LEU A 287 24.35 -10.13 -14.80
C LEU A 287 24.15 -10.02 -13.28
N LEU A 288 22.91 -10.24 -12.80
CA LEU A 288 22.59 -10.27 -11.36
C LEU A 288 22.91 -11.61 -10.67
N GLY A 289 23.53 -12.56 -11.37
CA GLY A 289 23.85 -13.89 -10.83
C GLY A 289 22.63 -14.79 -10.59
N LYS A 290 21.44 -14.40 -11.03
CA LYS A 290 20.18 -15.16 -10.84
C LYS A 290 19.98 -16.26 -11.88
N ARG A 291 20.81 -16.30 -12.91
CA ARG A 291 20.76 -17.30 -13.99
C ARG A 291 22.15 -17.47 -14.59
N LEU A 292 22.54 -18.70 -14.88
CA LEU A 292 23.88 -19.00 -15.41
C LEU A 292 24.06 -18.56 -16.87
N THR A 293 23.03 -18.72 -17.70
CA THR A 293 23.10 -18.42 -19.14
C THR A 293 21.81 -17.81 -19.69
N ALA A 294 21.93 -16.99 -20.73
CA ALA A 294 20.81 -16.47 -21.53
C ALA A 294 21.13 -16.63 -23.01
N GLY A 295 20.21 -17.23 -23.77
CA GLY A 295 20.42 -17.53 -25.19
C GLY A 295 21.56 -18.51 -25.47
N GLY A 296 21.96 -19.32 -24.48
CA GLY A 296 23.09 -20.24 -24.59
C GLY A 296 24.45 -19.62 -24.24
N TYR A 297 24.50 -18.35 -23.86
CA TYR A 297 25.73 -17.60 -23.57
C TYR A 297 25.83 -17.15 -22.12
N ILE A 298 27.06 -16.95 -21.65
CA ILE A 298 27.36 -16.34 -20.35
C ILE A 298 27.52 -14.83 -20.56
N TRP A 299 26.98 -14.04 -19.63
CA TRP A 299 26.99 -12.57 -19.69
C TRP A 299 27.62 -12.00 -18.43
N LYS A 300 28.60 -11.12 -18.59
CA LYS A 300 29.25 -10.41 -17.48
C LYS A 300 29.35 -8.92 -17.78
N GLU A 301 29.47 -8.11 -16.74
CA GLU A 301 29.88 -6.71 -16.89
C GLU A 301 31.33 -6.69 -17.38
N ALA A 302 31.65 -5.83 -18.34
CA ALA A 302 33.01 -5.62 -18.79
C ALA A 302 33.78 -4.86 -17.69
N ASP A 303 35.02 -5.28 -17.43
CA ASP A 303 35.89 -4.55 -16.53
C ASP A 303 36.00 -3.10 -17.02
N LYS A 304 35.75 -2.15 -16.10
CA LYS A 304 35.96 -0.75 -16.40
C LYS A 304 37.43 -0.60 -16.77
N LYS A 305 37.73 -0.33 -18.04
CA LYS A 305 39.05 0.19 -18.40
C LYS A 305 39.22 1.47 -17.58
N THR A 306 40.14 1.44 -16.62
CA THR A 306 40.71 2.65 -16.04
C THR A 306 41.36 3.37 -17.20
N THR A 307 40.70 4.38 -17.75
CA THR A 307 41.33 5.26 -18.72
C THR A 307 42.28 6.15 -17.92
N GLU A 308 43.51 5.66 -17.71
CA GLU A 308 44.65 6.54 -17.50
C GLU A 308 45.02 7.11 -18.87
N GLN A 309 44.74 8.39 -19.08
CA GLN A 309 45.57 9.40 -19.74
C GLN A 309 44.85 10.74 -19.73
#